data_AF-A0A4P7WA18-F1
#
_entry.id   AF-A0A4P7WA18-F1
#
_cell.length_a   1.000
_cell.length_b   1.000
_cell.length_c   1.000
_cell.angle_alpha   90.00
_cell.angle_beta   90.00
_cell.angle_gamma   90.00
#
_symmetry.space_group_name_H-M   'P 1'
#
loop_
_entity.id
_entity.type
_entity.pdbx_description
1 polymer ?
#
loop_
_entity_poly.entity_id
_entity_poly.type
_entity_poly.pdbx_seq_one_letter_code
_entity_poly.pdbx_strand_id
1 'polypeptide(L)' 'MQITPNDLETARKAAGFSSQAAAARWLGISSRTYERWLAQSKNIPKTAYLALSLKVENDKIKLKNLL' A
#
# COMPACT_ATOMS: atom_id res chain seq x y z
N MET A 1 11.02 -13.29 -1.43
CA MET A 1 11.32 -11.84 -1.40
C MET A 1 10.64 -11.25 -0.18
N GLN A 2 11.41 -10.63 0.73
CA GLN A 2 10.88 -9.92 1.89
C GLN A 2 10.50 -8.50 1.46
N ILE A 3 9.29 -8.05 1.80
CA ILE A 3 8.85 -6.69 1.53
C ILE A 3 9.51 -5.75 2.55
N THR A 4 10.21 -4.73 2.06
CA THR A 4 10.81 -3.70 2.90
C THR A 4 9.81 -2.57 3.19
N PRO A 5 10.03 -1.77 4.25
CA PRO A 5 9.27 -0.54 4.45
C PRO A 5 9.24 0.39 3.23
N ASN A 6 10.37 0.46 2.51
CA ASN A 6 10.49 1.32 1.34
C ASN A 6 9.63 0.81 0.17
N ASP A 7 9.56 -0.51 -0.03
CA ASP A 7 8.68 -1.11 -1.03
C ASP A 7 7.21 -0.79 -0.72
N LEU A 8 6.83 -0.91 0.56
CA LEU A 8 5.46 -0.61 1.00
C LEU A 8 5.11 0.87 0.82
N GLU A 9 6.01 1.78 1.18
CA GLU A 9 5.79 3.23 0.99
C GLU A 9 5.76 3.64 -0.47
N THR A 10 6.58 2.99 -1.31
CA THR A 10 6.54 3.20 -2.76
C THR A 10 5.20 2.75 -3.33
N ALA A 11 4.74 1.56 -2.96
CA ALA A 11 3.42 1.06 -3.36
C ALA A 11 2.28 1.96 -2.86
N ARG A 12 2.36 2.47 -1.62
CA ARG A 12 1.37 3.41 -1.06
C ARG A 12 1.23 4.68 -1.91
N LYS A 13 2.37 5.31 -2.21
CA LYS A 13 2.41 6.55 -3.01
C LYS A 13 1.88 6.30 -4.42
N ALA A 14 2.31 5.21 -5.05
CA ALA A 14 1.83 4.81 -6.37
C ALA A 14 0.31 4.57 -6.37
N ALA A 15 -0.22 3.98 -5.30
CA ALA A 15 -1.66 3.75 -5.10
C ALA A 15 -2.47 5.04 -4.84
N GLY A 16 -1.82 6.21 -4.81
CA GLY A 16 -2.47 7.51 -4.69
C GLY A 16 -2.85 7.90 -3.26
N PHE A 17 -2.39 7.17 -2.24
CA PHE A 17 -2.63 7.55 -0.86
C PHE A 17 -1.64 8.62 -0.43
N SER A 18 -2.13 9.79 -0.02
CA SER A 18 -1.29 10.90 0.45
C SER A 18 -0.72 10.65 1.85
N SER A 19 -1.44 9.95 2.72
CA SER A 19 -1.01 9.64 4.09
C SER A 19 -0.98 8.14 4.38
N GLN A 20 -0.17 7.74 5.36
CA GLN A 20 -0.11 6.37 5.87
C GLN A 20 -1.45 5.96 6.50
N ALA A 21 -2.11 6.89 7.20
CA ALA A 21 -3.43 6.64 7.80
C ALA A 21 -4.51 6.34 6.75
N ALA A 22 -4.49 7.03 5.59
CA ALA A 22 -5.43 6.74 4.50
C ALA A 22 -5.20 5.34 3.92
N ALA A 23 -3.95 4.96 3.71
CA ALA A 23 -3.60 3.63 3.23
C ALA A 23 -3.95 2.53 4.24
N ALA A 24 -3.69 2.76 5.54
CA ALA A 24 -4.05 1.84 6.62
C ALA A 24 -5.57 1.62 6.68
N ARG A 25 -6.35 2.70 6.61
CA ARG A 25 -7.83 2.63 6.56
C ARG A 25 -8.31 1.83 5.35
N TRP A 26 -7.72 2.05 4.17
CA TRP A 26 -8.08 1.32 2.96
C TRP A 26 -7.71 -0.17 3.05
N LEU A 27 -6.57 -0.49 3.67
CA LEU A 27 -6.14 -1.87 3.95
C LEU A 27 -6.94 -2.54 5.08
N GLY A 28 -7.85 -1.84 5.75
CA GLY A 28 -8.65 -2.38 6.85
C GLY A 28 -7.86 -2.61 8.15
N ILE A 29 -6.77 -1.87 8.37
CA ILE A 29 -5.91 -1.98 9.56
C ILE A 29 -5.79 -0.64 10.29
N SER A 30 -5.29 -0.67 11.53
CA SER A 30 -4.97 0.56 12.26
C SER A 30 -3.74 1.27 11.68
N SER A 31 -3.68 2.60 11.78
CA SER A 31 -2.48 3.38 11.41
C SER A 31 -1.25 2.92 12.18
N ARG A 32 -1.42 2.60 13.48
CA ARG A 32 -0.36 2.08 14.34
C ARG A 32 0.22 0.75 13.84
N THR A 33 -0.62 -0.13 13.28
CA THR A 33 -0.16 -1.39 12.66
C THR A 33 0.74 -1.08 11.46
N TYR A 34 0.29 -0.18 10.59
CA TYR A 34 1.04 0.25 9.41
C TYR A 34 2.36 0.92 9.80
N GLU A 35 2.36 1.82 10.78
CA GLU A 35 3.58 2.47 11.31
C GLU A 35 4.58 1.45 11.87
N ARG A 36 4.10 0.43 12.59
CA ARG A 36 4.97 -0.65 13.10
C ARG A 36 5.64 -1.45 11.99
N TRP A 37 4.93 -1.71 10.89
CA TRP A 37 5.50 -2.35 9.71
C TRP A 37 6.66 -1.55 9.14
N LEU A 38 6.52 -0.22 9.10
CA LEU A 38 7.58 0.66 8.61
C LEU A 38 8.77 0.76 9.57
N ALA A 39 8.52 0.82 10.88
CA ALA A 39 9.55 1.03 11.88
C ALA A 39 10.40 -0.23 12.16
N GLN A 40 9.78 -1.41 12.15
CA GLN A 40 10.45 -2.64 12.60
C GLN A 40 11.08 -3.45 11.45
N SER A 41 10.83 -3.08 10.18
CA SER A 41 11.31 -3.79 8.97
C SER A 41 11.08 -5.31 8.97
N LYS A 42 10.18 -5.78 9.83
CA LYS A 42 9.87 -7.19 10.08
C LYS A 42 8.36 -7.35 10.08
N ASN A 43 7.89 -8.46 9.50
CA ASN A 43 6.49 -8.87 9.44
C ASN A 43 5.55 -7.97 8.61
N ILE A 44 6.05 -7.31 7.56
CA ILE A 44 5.17 -6.68 6.57
C ILE A 44 4.46 -7.81 5.79
N PRO A 45 3.12 -7.92 5.86
CA PRO A 45 2.41 -8.95 5.12
C PRO A 45 2.54 -8.69 3.62
N LYS A 46 2.95 -9.71 2.86
CA LYS A 46 3.00 -9.64 1.39
C LYS A 46 1.65 -9.23 0.79
N THR A 47 0.55 -9.62 1.43
CA THR A 47 -0.81 -9.25 1.04
C THR A 47 -1.05 -7.73 1.07
N ALA A 48 -0.48 -7.00 2.03
CA ALA A 48 -0.64 -5.55 2.10
C ALA A 48 0.03 -4.85 0.92
N TYR A 49 1.24 -5.28 0.56
CA TYR A 49 1.95 -4.80 -0.63
C TYR A 49 1.17 -5.11 -1.91
N LEU A 50 0.72 -6.36 -2.08
CA LEU A 50 -0.04 -6.77 -3.26
C LEU A 50 -1.35 -5.99 -3.40
N ALA A 51 -2.06 -5.74 -2.31
CA ALA A 51 -3.29 -4.97 -2.34
C ALA A 51 -3.06 -3.55 -2.86
N LEU A 52 -2.00 -2.87 -2.39
CA LEU A 52 -1.64 -1.54 -2.89
C LEU A 52 -1.26 -1.58 -4.38
N SER A 53 -0.49 -2.57 -4.82
CA SER A 53 -0.12 -2.73 -6.24
C SER A 53 -1.34 -2.99 -7.13
N LEU A 54 -2.28 -3.85 -6.69
CA LEU A 54 -3.51 -4.12 -7.43
C LEU A 54 -4.40 -2.87 -7.54
N LYS A 55 -4.41 -2.00 -6.53
CA LYS A 55 -5.13 -0.73 -6.63
C LYS A 55 -4.59 0.13 -7.78
N VAL A 56 -3.27 0.21 -7.93
CA VAL A 56 -2.63 0.95 -9.02
C VAL A 56 -3.06 0.42 -10.38
N GLU A 57 -3.05 -0.91 -10.55
CA GLU A 57 -3.46 -1.55 -11.80
C GLU A 57 -4.94 -1.30 -12.12
N ASN A 58 -5.81 -1.42 -11.11
CA ASN A 58 -7.23 -1.11 -11.26
C ASN A 58 -7.49 0.34 -11.65
N ASP A 59 -6.77 1.29 -11.05
CA ASP A 59 -6.90 2.71 -11.39
C ASP A 59 -6.42 2.98 -12.83
N LYS A 60 -5.33 2.32 -13.27
CA LYS A 60 -4.88 2.39 -14.68
C LYS A 60 -5.89 1.82 -15.67
N ILE A 61 -6.51 0.68 -15.34
CA ILE A 61 -7.54 0.05 -16.20
C ILE A 61 -8.77 0.97 -16.30
N LYS A 62 -9.22 1.54 -15.17
CA LYS A 62 -10.33 2.50 -15.16
C LYS A 62 -10.05 3.70 -16.05
N LEU A 63 -8.86 4.28 -15.98
CA LEU A 63 -8.46 5.41 -16.83
C LEU A 63 -8.44 5.03 -18.32
N LYS A 64 -7.95 3.83 -18.66
CA LYS A 64 -7.95 3.33 -20.04
C LYS A 64 -9.34 3.13 -20.63
N ASN A 65 -10.32 2.75 -19.81
CA ASN A 65 -11.69 2.49 -20.25
C ASN A 65 -12.58 3.75 -20.25
N LEU A 66 -12.02 4.91 -19.86
CA LEU A 66 -12.70 6.22 -19.84
C LEU A 66 -12.26 7.13 -21.00
N LEU A 67 -11.32 6.68 -21.83
CA LEU A 67 -10.79 7.34 -23.03
C LEU A 67 -11.16 6.54 -24.27
#